data_AF-A0AAP5MZL5-F1
#
_entry.id   AF-A0AAP5MZL5-F1
#
_cell.length_a   1.000
_cell.length_b   1.000
_cell.length_c   1.000
_cell.angle_alpha   90.00
_cell.angle_beta   90.00
_cell.angle_gamma   90.00
#
_symmetry.space_group_name_H-M   'P 1'
#
loop_
_entity.id
_entity.type
_entity.pdbx_description
1 polymer ?
#
loop_
_entity_poly.entity_id
_entity_poly.type
_entity_poly.pdbx_seq_one_letter_code
_entity_poly.pdbx_strand_id
1 'polypeptide(L)' 'MEILIDSANIQDIKRLCGFLPIQGVTTNPAIIVKEKKPFYHP' A
#
# COMPACT_ATOMS: atom_id res chain seq x y z
N MET A 1 5.33 -18.03 5.61
CA MET A 1 4.51 -17.43 4.54
C MET A 1 4.32 -15.98 4.91
N GLU A 2 4.68 -15.06 4.03
CA GLU A 2 4.49 -13.63 4.23
C GLU A 2 3.32 -13.15 3.36
N ILE A 3 2.46 -12.32 3.93
CA ILE A 3 1.32 -11.67 3.28
C ILE A 3 1.69 -10.21 3.09
N LEU A 4 1.78 -9.81 1.82
CA LEU A 4 2.04 -8.43 1.43
C LEU A 4 0.80 -7.85 0.73
N ILE A 5 0.55 -6.57 0.93
CA ILE A 5 -0.50 -5.84 0.20
C ILE A 5 0.12 -5.16 -1.01
N ASP A 6 -0.43 -5.38 -2.21
CA ASP A 6 -0.03 -4.64 -3.42
C ASP A 6 -0.95 -3.43 -3.63
N SER A 7 -0.65 -2.32 -2.95
CA SER A 7 -1.46 -1.10 -2.97
C SER A 7 -0.68 0.12 -2.51
N ALA A 8 -1.17 1.31 -2.85
CA ALA A 8 -0.75 2.58 -2.25
C ALA A 8 -1.90 3.31 -1.54
N ASN A 9 -3.09 2.70 -1.48
CA ASN A 9 -4.25 3.27 -0.80
C ASN A 9 -4.12 3.06 0.70
N ILE A 10 -3.84 4.14 1.43
CA ILE A 10 -3.56 4.12 2.87
C ILE A 10 -4.75 3.61 3.68
N GLN A 11 -5.97 3.90 3.25
CA GLN A 11 -7.21 3.55 3.94
C GLN A 11 -7.45 2.04 3.88
N ASP A 12 -7.28 1.45 2.71
CA ASP A 12 -7.39 0.00 2.52
C ASP A 12 -6.28 -0.75 3.24
N ILE A 13 -5.04 -0.26 3.15
CA ILE A 13 -3.89 -0.84 3.88
C ILE A 13 -4.18 -0.83 5.38
N LYS A 14 -4.60 0.32 5.94
CA LYS A 14 -4.92 0.44 7.37
C LYS A 14 -6.05 -0.49 7.79
N ARG A 15 -7.09 -0.62 6.96
CA ARG A 15 -8.19 -1.56 7.21
C ARG A 15 -7.68 -2.99 7.25
N LEU A 16 -6.95 -3.43 6.23
CA LEU A 16 -6.47 -4.81 6.10
C LEU A 16 -5.47 -5.21 7.18
N CYS A 17 -4.58 -4.30 7.59
CA CYS A 17 -3.68 -4.53 8.72
C CYS A 17 -4.42 -4.77 10.05
N GLY A 18 -5.68 -4.32 10.18
CA GLY A 18 -6.52 -4.61 11.34
C GLY A 18 -7.17 -6.00 11.33
N PHE A 19 -7.16 -6.70 10.19
CA PHE A 19 -7.83 -7.99 10.02
C PHE A 19 -6.88 -9.15 9.67
N LEU A 20 -5.74 -8.84 9.06
CA LEU A 20 -4.82 -9.84 8.51
C LEU A 20 -3.41 -9.64 9.09
N PRO A 21 -2.62 -10.73 9.25
CA PRO A 21 -1.23 -10.63 9.68
C PRO A 21 -0.35 -10.20 8.50
N ILE A 22 -0.45 -8.94 8.09
CA ILE A 22 0.30 -8.35 6.97
C ILE A 22 1.74 -8.04 7.40
N GLN A 23 2.73 -8.43 6.60
CA GLN A 23 4.17 -8.21 6.87
C GLN A 23 4.72 -6.97 6.16
N GLY A 24 4.03 -6.47 5.14
CA GLY A 24 4.49 -5.31 4.38
C GLY A 24 3.56 -4.92 3.24
N VAL A 25 4.01 -3.93 2.48
CA VAL A 25 3.29 -3.38 1.33
C VAL A 25 4.27 -3.35 0.16
N THR A 26 3.84 -3.85 -1.00
CA THR A 26 4.51 -3.61 -2.28
C THR A 26 3.77 -2.53 -3.04
N THR A 27 4.52 -1.79 -3.85
CA THR A 27 3.95 -0.77 -4.72
C THR A 27 4.70 -0.74 -6.05
N ASN A 28 4.10 -0.07 -7.03
CA ASN A 28 4.71 0.20 -8.31
C ASN A 28 4.20 1.56 -8.84
N PRO A 29 4.88 2.18 -9.82
CA PRO A 29 4.49 3.48 -10.34
C PRO A 29 3.03 3.55 -10.84
N ALA A 30 2.50 2.47 -11.43
CA ALA A 30 1.13 2.44 -11.95
C ALA A 30 0.07 2.49 -10.82
N ILE A 31 0.35 1.88 -9.67
CA ILE A 31 -0.50 1.99 -8.47
C ILE A 31 -0.41 3.41 -7.89
N ILE A 32 0.80 3.96 -7.78
CA ILE A 32 1.04 5.28 -7.15
C ILE A 32 0.39 6.41 -7.93
N VAL A 33 0.44 6.40 -9.27
CA VAL A 33 -0.20 7.43 -10.11
C VAL A 33 -1.71 7.52 -9.85
N LYS A 34 -2.37 6.41 -9.48
CA LYS A 34 -3.81 6.40 -9.16
C LYS A 34 -4.13 7.12 -7.85
N GLU A 35 -3.19 7.18 -6.92
CA GLU A 35 -3.35 7.90 -5.65
C GLU A 35 -3.31 9.43 -5.82
N LYS A 36 -2.89 9.93 -7.00
CA LYS A 36 -2.72 11.37 -7.28
C LYS A 36 -1.87 12.09 -6.24
N LYS A 37 -0.90 11.37 -5.68
CA LYS A 37 0.09 11.88 -4.74
C LYS A 37 1.49 11.76 -5.36
N PRO A 38 2.39 12.70 -5.08
CA PRO A 38 3.76 12.57 -5.52
C PRO A 38 4.42 11.36 -4.85
N PHE A 39 5.26 10.66 -5.62
CA PHE A 39 6.00 9.50 -5.15
C PHE A 39 7.05 9.86 -4.09
N TYR A 40 7.64 11.05 -4.21
CA TYR A 40 8.63 11.58 -3.28
C TYR A 40 8.31 13.05 -3.01
N HIS A 41 8.40 13.43 -1.73
CA HIS A 41 8.48 14.82 -1.30
C HIS A 41 9.87 15.03 -0.68
N PRO A 42 10.64 16.04 -1.12
CA PRO A 42 11.93 16.38 -0.55
C PRO A 42 11.83 16.88 0.90
#